data_AF-A0A1F5SYP7-F1
#
_entry.id   AF-A0A1F5SYP7-F1
#
_cell.length_a   1.000
_cell.length_b   1.000
_cell.length_c   1.000
_cell.angle_alpha   90.00
_cell.angle_beta   90.00
_cell.angle_gamma   90.00
#
_symmetry.space_group_name_H-M   'P 1'
#
loop_
_entity.id
_entity.type
_entity.pdbx_description
1 polymer ?
#
loop_
_entity_poly.entity_id
_entity_poly.type
_entity_poly.pdbx_seq_one_letter_code
_entity_poly.pdbx_strand_id
1 'polypeptide(L)'
;MRIRWFLFIWSIILITIFWSIAEAKANNLPVTYSLGFPLKTNWWQIQGFSFGGFNSAFNGYHLAEDTLVSRTPVGTAVYSPCTGQVMISDNISFTGYGSDSSASPNYRGYVLVIACQLETGTEFTVLLGHLQSGSTNYNYENQSGLAPVGSIVYKGQYVGKVASYWHGPTTTVNWHHLHFGIRLGRFDNTNPAIYVRGYSSEGWNQPHTIHDNWVNPTEFILQNSLQSLWHPDNVLVQIYGQSEIYLLESQRLRLIENEQVFLAHEFDWQKIVYISQEEFACYERGEDIDWLPIREYITDGQKYLMLERLDSNNLICFSYEFASVSTLESWNLNSSNFWPVSTFNYNREKQSCQDGGFLYFRTGSLLKSNSSSTIYLAGNSGNIYPFENEGAFWRLGFDYQQIFHLSQSEFESGFQYGGSMIEESSQEQCFDFTLINRECGFDDVIQSYSGSEETNNIGQCQPEISVCQDFHWVLTQEQVLASQEIFDNVDNDCDGQTDEDFENVTIDDQSNQSDNLLSCTIICPVGYTVHIWYGSSGNLSQFERLVFDISFEELCQRGRPWVDYNCANADWSDFDYALASIECNNLFESGQGRIDYRGEGEIWFETINCFN
;
A
#
# COMPACT_ATOMS: atom_id res chain seq x y z
N MET A 1 13.11 37.32 57.80
CA MET A 1 12.13 36.28 58.23
C MET A 1 10.94 36.12 57.28
N ARG A 2 10.44 37.18 56.60
CA ARG A 2 9.28 37.10 55.68
C ARG A 2 9.54 36.44 54.30
N ILE A 3 10.77 36.45 53.78
CA ILE A 3 11.10 35.86 52.47
C ILE A 3 11.15 34.32 52.50
N ARG A 4 11.54 33.73 53.63
CA ARG A 4 11.58 32.26 53.79
C ARG A 4 10.18 31.62 53.85
N TRP A 5 9.17 32.36 54.33
CA TRP A 5 7.79 31.89 54.35
C TRP A 5 7.13 31.87 52.96
N PHE A 6 7.45 32.86 52.11
CA PHE A 6 6.94 32.91 50.74
C PHE A 6 7.49 31.79 49.86
N LEU A 7 8.78 31.46 49.99
CA LEU A 7 9.41 30.36 49.26
C LEU A 7 8.86 29.00 49.72
N PHE A 8 8.56 28.81 51.01
CA PHE A 8 8.00 27.57 51.52
C PHE A 8 6.55 27.33 51.05
N ILE A 9 5.73 28.37 50.99
CA ILE A 9 4.35 28.29 50.47
C ILE A 9 4.35 28.03 48.96
N TRP A 10 5.23 28.69 48.19
CA TRP A 10 5.38 28.42 46.75
C TRP A 10 5.89 27.00 46.48
N SER A 11 6.76 26.45 47.33
CA SER A 11 7.24 25.06 47.22
C SER A 11 6.10 24.07 47.43
N ILE A 12 5.24 24.29 48.43
CA ILE A 12 4.08 23.43 48.72
C ILE A 12 3.02 23.53 47.62
N ILE A 13 2.79 24.73 47.07
CA ILE A 13 1.86 24.95 45.94
C ILE A 13 2.40 24.30 44.66
N LEU A 14 3.70 24.40 44.36
CA LEU A 14 4.30 23.70 43.21
C LEU A 14 4.28 22.18 43.39
N ILE A 15 4.54 21.66 44.60
CA ILE A 15 4.51 20.22 44.87
C ILE A 15 3.07 19.68 44.76
N THR A 16 2.07 20.42 45.26
CA THR A 16 0.66 20.02 45.13
C THR A 16 0.13 20.14 43.70
N ILE A 17 0.54 21.16 42.95
CA ILE A 17 0.23 21.28 41.52
C ILE A 17 0.91 20.15 40.72
N PHE A 18 2.19 19.85 40.96
CA PHE A 18 2.87 18.71 40.33
C PHE A 18 2.26 17.36 40.72
N TRP A 19 1.82 17.17 41.98
CA TRP A 19 1.09 15.97 42.39
C TRP A 19 -0.27 15.87 41.69
N SER A 20 -1.03 16.96 41.59
CA SER A 20 -2.34 16.96 40.91
C SER A 20 -2.26 16.80 39.39
N ILE A 21 -1.17 17.25 38.73
CA ILE A 21 -0.93 17.01 37.30
C ILE A 21 -0.40 15.58 37.08
N ALA A 22 0.37 15.02 38.01
CA ALA A 22 0.81 13.62 37.97
C ALA A 22 -0.35 12.64 38.27
N GLU A 23 -1.25 12.94 39.20
CA GLU A 23 -2.48 12.17 39.46
C GLU A 23 -3.52 12.31 38.35
N ALA A 24 -3.56 13.44 37.62
CA ALA A 24 -4.38 13.60 36.43
C ALA A 24 -3.88 12.77 35.23
N LYS A 25 -2.57 12.48 35.14
CA LYS A 25 -2.02 11.54 34.15
C LYS A 25 -2.11 10.07 34.59
N ALA A 26 -2.17 9.79 35.90
CA ALA A 26 -2.19 8.42 36.44
C ALA A 26 -3.54 7.69 36.28
N ASN A 27 -4.59 8.37 35.84
CA ASN A 27 -5.95 7.82 35.72
C ASN A 27 -6.50 7.79 34.28
N ASN A 28 -5.70 8.15 33.27
CA ASN A 28 -6.15 8.09 31.89
C ASN A 28 -5.78 6.72 31.29
N LEU A 29 -6.79 6.06 30.72
CA LEU A 29 -6.59 4.84 29.95
C LEU A 29 -5.73 5.16 28.70
N PRO A 30 -4.95 4.20 28.19
CA PRO A 30 -4.29 4.38 26.91
C PRO A 30 -5.33 4.50 25.78
N VAL A 31 -4.98 5.28 24.76
CA VAL A 31 -5.85 5.49 23.60
C VAL A 31 -5.86 4.25 22.70
N THR A 32 -7.05 3.85 22.29
CA THR A 32 -7.31 2.84 21.27
C THR A 32 -7.66 3.56 19.98
N TYR A 33 -6.77 3.46 18.99
CA TYR A 33 -6.93 4.08 17.67
C TYR A 33 -7.66 3.18 16.66
N SER A 34 -7.59 1.86 16.85
CA SER A 34 -8.38 0.89 16.09
C SER A 34 -8.72 -0.31 16.96
N LEU A 35 -9.77 -1.05 16.60
CA LEU A 35 -10.16 -2.29 17.27
C LEU A 35 -9.76 -3.51 16.45
N GLY A 36 -9.74 -4.67 17.10
CA GLY A 36 -9.52 -5.97 16.47
C GLY A 36 -10.43 -7.04 17.08
N PHE A 37 -10.59 -8.16 16.38
CA PHE A 37 -11.31 -9.30 16.92
C PHE A 37 -10.44 -10.10 17.90
N PRO A 38 -11.02 -10.73 18.93
CA PRO A 38 -10.25 -11.39 19.98
C PRO A 38 -9.67 -12.76 19.60
N LEU A 39 -9.84 -13.21 18.35
CA LEU A 39 -9.34 -14.50 17.85
C LEU A 39 -8.65 -14.32 16.50
N LYS A 40 -7.57 -15.08 16.28
CA LYS A 40 -6.77 -15.08 15.05
C LYS A 40 -7.30 -16.08 14.03
N THR A 41 -8.57 -15.92 13.69
CA THR A 41 -9.30 -16.73 12.71
C THR A 41 -10.27 -15.83 11.97
N ASN A 42 -10.80 -16.26 10.83
CA ASN A 42 -11.87 -15.54 10.14
C ASN A 42 -13.09 -15.41 11.07
N TRP A 43 -13.30 -14.21 11.65
CA TRP A 43 -14.27 -13.98 12.72
C TRP A 43 -15.69 -14.28 12.26
N TRP A 44 -16.01 -13.86 11.05
CA TRP A 44 -17.29 -14.11 10.39
C TRP A 44 -17.65 -15.61 10.37
N GLN A 45 -16.68 -16.48 10.12
CA GLN A 45 -16.91 -17.92 10.04
C GLN A 45 -17.04 -18.63 11.39
N ILE A 46 -16.78 -17.92 12.49
CA ILE A 46 -16.78 -18.48 13.84
C ILE A 46 -17.77 -17.81 14.79
N GLN A 47 -18.51 -16.80 14.34
CA GLN A 47 -19.62 -16.23 15.11
C GLN A 47 -20.72 -17.28 15.26
N GLY A 48 -21.07 -17.58 16.50
CA GLY A 48 -22.08 -18.57 16.88
C GLY A 48 -23.36 -17.91 17.36
N PHE A 49 -23.55 -17.84 18.68
CA PHE A 49 -24.75 -17.23 19.27
C PHE A 49 -24.59 -15.71 19.32
N SER A 50 -25.53 -15.00 18.70
CA SER A 50 -25.41 -13.57 18.42
C SER A 50 -25.89 -12.70 19.57
N PHE A 51 -25.36 -11.48 19.63
CA PHE A 51 -25.88 -10.41 20.48
C PHE A 51 -27.38 -10.23 20.26
N GLY A 52 -28.14 -10.25 21.35
CA GLY A 52 -29.59 -10.19 21.29
C GLY A 52 -30.33 -11.47 20.92
N GLY A 53 -29.63 -12.59 20.81
CA GLY A 53 -30.28 -13.90 20.78
C GLY A 53 -31.02 -14.16 22.09
N PHE A 54 -32.33 -14.45 22.02
CA PHE A 54 -33.07 -14.88 23.20
C PHE A 54 -32.73 -16.33 23.54
N ASN A 55 -32.35 -16.58 24.79
CA ASN A 55 -32.11 -17.92 25.32
C ASN A 55 -33.14 -18.26 26.39
N SER A 56 -33.98 -19.26 26.12
CA SER A 56 -35.03 -19.70 27.04
C SER A 56 -34.49 -20.31 28.32
N ALA A 57 -33.28 -20.88 28.32
CA ALA A 57 -32.67 -21.47 29.52
C ALA A 57 -32.32 -20.40 30.57
N PHE A 58 -31.95 -19.20 30.11
CA PHE A 58 -31.62 -18.04 30.96
C PHE A 58 -32.76 -17.02 31.03
N ASN A 59 -33.85 -17.25 30.30
CA ASN A 59 -34.99 -16.34 30.15
C ASN A 59 -34.53 -14.88 29.88
N GLY A 60 -33.61 -14.73 28.93
CA GLY A 60 -32.96 -13.46 28.66
C GLY A 60 -32.29 -13.41 27.31
N TYR A 61 -31.92 -12.22 26.91
CA TYR A 61 -31.21 -11.89 25.68
C TYR A 61 -29.73 -11.79 25.95
N HIS A 62 -28.93 -12.35 25.03
CA HIS A 62 -27.49 -12.39 25.14
C HIS A 62 -26.87 -11.00 24.95
N LEU A 63 -25.94 -10.62 25.82
CA LEU A 63 -25.28 -9.30 25.83
C LEU A 63 -23.90 -9.32 25.15
N ALA A 64 -23.60 -10.38 24.42
CA ALA A 64 -22.29 -10.67 23.87
C ALA A 64 -22.45 -11.45 22.55
N GLU A 65 -21.34 -12.00 22.05
CA GLU A 65 -21.32 -12.99 20.98
C GLU A 65 -20.54 -14.21 21.45
N ASP A 66 -21.08 -15.39 21.21
CA ASP A 66 -20.41 -16.66 21.52
C ASP A 66 -19.87 -17.25 20.23
N THR A 67 -18.64 -17.75 20.25
CA THR A 67 -18.04 -18.37 19.06
C THR A 67 -18.49 -19.83 18.87
N LEU A 68 -18.36 -20.35 17.65
CA LEU A 68 -18.72 -21.72 17.30
C LEU A 68 -17.75 -22.73 17.94
N VAL A 69 -18.28 -23.66 18.72
CA VAL A 69 -17.51 -24.74 19.38
C VAL A 69 -16.66 -25.55 18.39
N SER A 70 -17.18 -25.84 17.21
CA SER A 70 -16.46 -26.61 16.18
C SER A 70 -15.26 -25.88 15.59
N ARG A 71 -15.14 -24.56 15.81
CA ARG A 71 -14.10 -23.70 15.23
C ARG A 71 -13.24 -23.00 16.28
N THR A 72 -13.63 -23.04 17.56
CA THR A 72 -12.87 -22.42 18.66
C THR A 72 -12.54 -23.43 19.75
N PRO A 73 -11.69 -24.43 19.47
CA PRO A 73 -11.37 -25.50 20.42
C PRO A 73 -10.77 -24.99 21.74
N VAL A 74 -10.85 -25.83 22.78
CA VAL A 74 -10.16 -25.58 24.06
C VAL A 74 -8.68 -25.34 23.81
N GLY A 75 -8.13 -24.26 24.37
CA GLY A 75 -6.74 -23.87 24.21
C GLY A 75 -6.49 -22.86 23.10
N THR A 76 -7.51 -22.54 22.28
CA THR A 76 -7.41 -21.44 21.30
C THR A 76 -7.02 -20.16 22.02
N ALA A 77 -5.95 -19.52 21.53
CA ALA A 77 -5.43 -18.27 22.06
C ALA A 77 -6.42 -17.12 21.80
N VAL A 78 -6.58 -16.27 22.82
CA VAL A 78 -7.48 -15.10 22.84
C VAL A 78 -6.62 -13.85 22.97
N TYR A 79 -6.97 -12.83 22.20
CA TYR A 79 -6.21 -11.59 22.04
C TYR A 79 -7.06 -10.39 22.43
N SER A 80 -6.40 -9.31 22.86
CA SER A 80 -7.10 -8.08 23.27
C SER A 80 -7.67 -7.35 22.06
N PRO A 81 -8.99 -7.05 22.03
CA PRO A 81 -9.60 -6.23 20.97
C PRO A 81 -9.14 -4.77 20.95
N CYS A 82 -8.64 -4.25 22.07
CA CYS A 82 -8.27 -2.85 22.24
C CYS A 82 -6.99 -2.68 23.06
N THR A 83 -6.42 -1.49 23.03
CA THR A 83 -5.34 -1.10 23.95
C THR A 83 -5.96 -0.53 25.21
N GLY A 84 -5.69 -1.15 26.37
CA GLY A 84 -6.41 -0.82 27.60
C GLY A 84 -5.81 -1.41 28.87
N GLN A 85 -6.49 -1.20 29.98
CA GLN A 85 -6.12 -1.73 31.28
C GLN A 85 -7.01 -2.91 31.68
N VAL A 86 -6.41 -4.00 32.14
CA VAL A 86 -7.16 -5.15 32.67
C VAL A 86 -7.75 -4.79 34.03
N MET A 87 -9.08 -4.80 34.13
CA MET A 87 -9.82 -4.47 35.36
C MET A 87 -10.26 -5.71 36.13
N ILE A 88 -10.60 -6.79 35.42
CA ILE A 88 -10.99 -8.07 36.01
C ILE A 88 -10.20 -9.18 35.32
N SER A 89 -9.69 -10.12 36.11
CA SER A 89 -9.08 -11.37 35.68
C SER A 89 -9.28 -12.41 36.79
N ASP A 90 -10.52 -12.88 36.96
CA ASP A 90 -10.92 -13.73 38.09
C ASP A 90 -12.09 -14.65 37.69
N ASN A 91 -12.25 -15.77 38.39
CA ASN A 91 -13.39 -16.70 38.28
C ASN A 91 -14.14 -16.91 39.61
N ILE A 92 -13.59 -16.47 40.74
CA ILE A 92 -14.15 -16.80 42.05
C ILE A 92 -15.39 -15.96 42.31
N SER A 93 -15.35 -14.70 41.86
CA SER A 93 -16.35 -13.67 42.15
C SER A 93 -17.53 -13.66 41.17
N PHE A 94 -17.41 -14.32 40.02
CA PHE A 94 -18.38 -14.22 38.91
C PHE A 94 -18.77 -15.62 38.41
N THR A 95 -19.94 -16.11 38.81
CA THR A 95 -20.48 -17.41 38.40
C THR A 95 -21.04 -17.38 36.98
N GLY A 96 -21.10 -18.52 36.29
CA GLY A 96 -21.78 -18.67 34.99
C GLY A 96 -20.86 -18.84 33.78
N TYR A 97 -19.55 -18.63 33.94
CA TYR A 97 -18.57 -18.76 32.87
C TYR A 97 -17.81 -20.11 32.85
N GLY A 98 -18.18 -21.04 33.73
CA GLY A 98 -17.60 -22.38 33.82
C GLY A 98 -18.66 -23.47 33.91
N SER A 99 -18.28 -24.64 34.38
CA SER A 99 -19.16 -25.80 34.44
C SER A 99 -20.33 -25.60 35.40
N ASP A 100 -21.54 -25.81 34.90
CA ASP A 100 -22.72 -26.08 35.73
C ASP A 100 -23.06 -27.58 35.79
N SER A 101 -22.29 -28.41 35.07
CA SER A 101 -22.41 -29.86 35.04
C SER A 101 -21.84 -30.55 36.29
N SER A 102 -22.49 -31.66 36.68
CA SER A 102 -22.00 -32.59 37.70
C SER A 102 -20.70 -33.30 37.31
N ALA A 103 -20.31 -33.26 36.04
CA ALA A 103 -19.05 -33.84 35.54
C ALA A 103 -17.81 -33.00 35.94
N SER A 104 -17.96 -31.70 36.13
CA SER A 104 -16.84 -30.81 36.52
C SER A 104 -17.29 -29.67 37.47
N PRO A 105 -17.91 -29.99 38.61
CA PRO A 105 -18.65 -29.01 39.45
C PRO A 105 -17.77 -27.91 40.06
N ASN A 106 -16.43 -28.07 40.00
CA ASN A 106 -15.48 -27.13 40.57
C ASN A 106 -14.91 -26.14 39.53
N TYR A 107 -15.13 -26.37 38.23
CA TYR A 107 -14.62 -25.49 37.20
C TYR A 107 -15.53 -24.27 37.05
N ARG A 108 -15.08 -23.08 37.49
CA ARG A 108 -15.90 -21.86 37.48
C ARG A 108 -15.75 -20.96 36.24
N GLY A 109 -14.71 -21.22 35.44
CA GLY A 109 -14.35 -20.48 34.23
C GLY A 109 -13.98 -19.02 34.46
N TYR A 110 -12.97 -18.54 33.75
CA TYR A 110 -12.43 -17.19 33.98
C TYR A 110 -13.07 -16.17 33.05
N VAL A 111 -13.18 -14.96 33.57
CA VAL A 111 -13.50 -13.77 32.80
C VAL A 111 -12.33 -12.79 32.84
N LEU A 112 -12.17 -12.06 31.74
CA LEU A 112 -11.27 -10.94 31.62
C LEU A 112 -12.07 -9.72 31.19
N VAL A 113 -11.93 -8.60 31.91
CA VAL A 113 -12.52 -7.31 31.53
C VAL A 113 -11.42 -6.30 31.31
N ILE A 114 -11.43 -5.64 30.15
CA ILE A 114 -10.44 -4.63 29.76
C ILE A 114 -11.16 -3.29 29.62
N ALA A 115 -10.70 -2.27 30.34
CA ALA A 115 -11.16 -0.90 30.16
C ALA A 115 -10.32 -0.21 29.09
N CYS A 116 -10.99 0.39 28.10
CA CYS A 116 -10.39 0.99 26.92
C CYS A 116 -11.01 2.38 26.66
N GLN A 117 -10.30 3.21 25.92
CA GLN A 117 -10.76 4.54 25.53
C GLN A 117 -10.45 4.78 24.05
N LEU A 118 -11.45 5.17 23.27
CA LEU A 118 -11.24 5.63 21.90
C LEU A 118 -10.61 7.02 21.88
N GLU A 119 -9.99 7.40 20.77
CA GLU A 119 -9.44 8.73 20.56
C GLU A 119 -10.45 9.86 20.78
N THR A 120 -11.73 9.62 20.45
CA THR A 120 -12.84 10.55 20.69
C THR A 120 -13.10 10.83 22.18
N GLY A 121 -12.39 10.14 23.08
CA GLY A 121 -12.59 10.17 24.52
C GLY A 121 -13.65 9.17 25.02
N THR A 122 -14.31 8.46 24.11
CA THR A 122 -15.34 7.46 24.44
C THR A 122 -14.71 6.29 25.19
N GLU A 123 -15.05 6.14 26.48
CA GLU A 123 -14.65 4.99 27.29
C GLU A 123 -15.59 3.81 27.07
N PHE A 124 -15.04 2.60 27.06
CA PHE A 124 -15.79 1.35 26.95
C PHE A 124 -15.02 0.22 27.62
N THR A 125 -15.67 -0.93 27.78
CA THR A 125 -15.08 -2.13 28.34
C THR A 125 -15.33 -3.33 27.44
N VAL A 126 -14.31 -4.17 27.30
CA VAL A 126 -14.38 -5.47 26.63
C VAL A 126 -14.52 -6.56 27.68
N LEU A 127 -15.47 -7.48 27.49
CA LEU A 127 -15.64 -8.71 28.27
C LEU A 127 -15.20 -9.91 27.43
N LEU A 128 -14.30 -10.72 27.97
CA LEU A 128 -13.90 -12.02 27.42
C LEU A 128 -14.17 -13.11 28.46
N GLY A 129 -15.12 -14.00 28.18
CA GLY A 129 -15.56 -15.07 29.07
C GLY A 129 -15.17 -16.48 28.61
N HIS A 130 -15.41 -17.46 29.47
CA HIS A 130 -15.07 -18.88 29.27
C HIS A 130 -13.56 -19.11 29.05
N LEU A 131 -12.72 -18.36 29.77
CA LEU A 131 -11.28 -18.44 29.66
C LEU A 131 -10.65 -19.46 30.63
N GLN A 132 -9.46 -19.93 30.28
CA GLN A 132 -8.65 -20.82 31.11
C GLN A 132 -8.07 -20.05 32.29
N SER A 133 -7.93 -20.75 33.41
CA SER A 133 -7.18 -20.23 34.57
C SER A 133 -5.74 -19.94 34.15
N GLY A 134 -5.31 -18.71 34.36
CA GLY A 134 -3.91 -18.37 34.27
C GLY A 134 -3.17 -18.77 35.54
N SER A 135 -2.23 -19.70 35.42
CA SER A 135 -1.02 -19.74 36.24
C SER A 135 -0.52 -18.32 36.55
N THR A 136 0.11 -18.11 37.71
CA THR A 136 0.78 -16.83 38.09
C THR A 136 1.83 -16.34 37.10
N ASN A 137 2.17 -17.15 36.09
CA ASN A 137 3.20 -16.91 35.10
C ASN A 137 2.58 -16.50 33.76
N TYR A 138 1.84 -15.39 33.72
CA TYR A 138 1.39 -14.82 32.45
C TYR A 138 2.59 -14.40 31.59
N ASN A 139 2.61 -14.87 30.34
CA ASN A 139 3.62 -14.52 29.34
C ASN A 139 2.94 -14.51 27.97
N TYR A 140 2.86 -13.33 27.34
CA TYR A 140 2.18 -13.14 26.06
C TYR A 140 2.95 -13.76 24.89
N GLU A 141 4.28 -13.75 24.91
CA GLU A 141 5.14 -14.32 23.85
C GLU A 141 4.94 -15.84 23.75
N ASN A 142 4.91 -16.51 24.91
CA ASN A 142 4.67 -17.95 25.00
C ASN A 142 3.18 -18.32 25.01
N GLN A 143 2.29 -17.34 24.81
CA GLN A 143 0.83 -17.51 24.84
C GLN A 143 0.38 -18.36 26.04
N SER A 144 0.76 -17.92 27.24
CA SER A 144 0.54 -18.68 28.48
C SER A 144 0.02 -17.79 29.60
N GLY A 145 -0.79 -18.39 30.48
CA GLY A 145 -1.45 -17.67 31.56
C GLY A 145 -2.63 -16.80 31.09
N LEU A 146 -3.13 -15.99 32.01
CA LEU A 146 -4.24 -15.04 31.84
C LEU A 146 -3.71 -13.66 32.24
N ALA A 147 -4.02 -12.62 31.45
CA ALA A 147 -3.46 -11.29 31.69
C ALA A 147 -3.88 -10.74 33.07
N PRO A 148 -2.94 -10.29 33.91
CA PRO A 148 -3.22 -9.95 35.31
C PRO A 148 -3.93 -8.61 35.46
N VAL A 149 -4.76 -8.46 36.51
CA VAL A 149 -5.41 -7.20 36.87
C VAL A 149 -4.39 -6.07 37.03
N GLY A 150 -4.71 -4.90 36.50
CA GLY A 150 -3.90 -3.68 36.53
C GLY A 150 -2.90 -3.57 35.39
N SER A 151 -2.63 -4.64 34.64
CA SER A 151 -1.72 -4.60 33.49
C SER A 151 -2.31 -3.82 32.33
N ILE A 152 -1.43 -3.14 31.57
CA ILE A 152 -1.76 -2.59 30.25
C ILE A 152 -1.56 -3.69 29.21
N VAL A 153 -2.56 -3.88 28.37
CA VAL A 153 -2.55 -4.79 27.22
C VAL A 153 -2.74 -3.97 25.96
N TYR A 154 -2.05 -4.33 24.89
CA TYR A 154 -2.20 -3.69 23.58
C TYR A 154 -3.21 -4.43 22.73
N LYS A 155 -3.86 -3.75 21.77
CA LYS A 155 -4.64 -4.44 20.72
C LYS A 155 -3.80 -5.57 20.13
N GLY A 156 -4.41 -6.74 19.95
CA GLY A 156 -3.76 -7.91 19.39
C GLY A 156 -2.85 -8.68 20.36
N GLN A 157 -2.68 -8.20 21.60
CA GLN A 157 -1.93 -8.91 22.62
C GLN A 157 -2.62 -10.17 23.13
N TYR A 158 -1.88 -11.28 23.22
CA TYR A 158 -2.38 -12.49 23.89
C TYR A 158 -2.82 -12.17 25.31
N VAL A 159 -4.06 -12.50 25.68
CA VAL A 159 -4.61 -12.26 27.02
C VAL A 159 -5.09 -13.52 27.72
N GLY A 160 -5.29 -14.63 27.01
CA GLY A 160 -5.77 -15.88 27.60
C GLY A 160 -6.06 -16.97 26.57
N LYS A 161 -6.69 -18.06 27.02
CA LYS A 161 -7.11 -19.18 26.16
C LYS A 161 -8.55 -19.56 26.41
N VAL A 162 -9.23 -20.02 25.37
CA VAL A 162 -10.57 -20.61 25.49
C VAL A 162 -10.50 -21.87 26.34
N ALA A 163 -11.44 -22.02 27.25
CA ALA A 163 -11.51 -23.15 28.16
C ALA A 163 -12.64 -24.12 27.83
N SER A 164 -12.63 -25.22 28.57
CA SER A 164 -13.77 -26.13 28.57
C SER A 164 -14.95 -25.50 29.28
N TYR A 165 -16.17 -25.69 28.78
CA TYR A 165 -17.40 -25.26 29.43
C TYR A 165 -18.41 -26.40 29.39
N TRP A 166 -18.66 -27.03 30.54
CA TRP A 166 -19.54 -28.20 30.62
C TRP A 166 -20.93 -27.78 31.09
N HIS A 167 -21.91 -27.83 30.17
CA HIS A 167 -23.28 -27.38 30.43
C HIS A 167 -24.29 -28.54 30.54
N GLY A 168 -25.09 -28.55 31.60
CA GLY A 168 -26.28 -29.40 31.78
C GLY A 168 -26.17 -30.46 32.89
N PRO A 169 -27.31 -31.06 33.30
CA PRO A 169 -27.38 -31.86 34.54
C PRO A 169 -26.60 -33.18 34.53
N THR A 170 -26.33 -33.77 33.36
CA THR A 170 -25.73 -35.12 33.21
C THR A 170 -24.65 -35.25 32.12
N THR A 171 -24.23 -34.16 31.47
CA THR A 171 -23.50 -34.25 30.19
C THR A 171 -21.98 -34.30 30.33
N THR A 172 -21.38 -35.15 29.48
CA THR A 172 -19.96 -35.18 29.07
C THR A 172 -19.74 -34.37 27.79
N VAL A 173 -20.52 -33.31 27.54
CA VAL A 173 -20.38 -32.47 26.35
C VAL A 173 -19.75 -31.15 26.74
N ASN A 174 -18.57 -30.91 26.18
CA ASN A 174 -17.79 -29.70 26.40
C ASN A 174 -18.20 -28.64 25.36
N TRP A 175 -19.03 -27.68 25.75
CA TRP A 175 -19.48 -26.57 24.92
C TRP A 175 -18.50 -25.39 24.99
N HIS A 176 -17.23 -25.68 24.72
CA HIS A 176 -16.13 -24.72 24.74
C HIS A 176 -16.28 -23.68 23.65
N HIS A 177 -16.21 -22.39 24.01
CA HIS A 177 -16.29 -21.26 23.09
C HIS A 177 -15.69 -20.03 23.77
N LEU A 178 -15.51 -18.95 23.01
CA LEU A 178 -15.24 -17.63 23.56
C LEU A 178 -16.56 -16.86 23.68
N HIS A 179 -16.81 -16.24 24.83
CA HIS A 179 -17.88 -15.25 25.02
C HIS A 179 -17.28 -13.85 24.95
N PHE A 180 -17.72 -13.03 24.01
CA PHE A 180 -17.15 -11.71 23.73
C PHE A 180 -18.21 -10.61 23.77
N GLY A 181 -18.09 -9.67 24.71
CA GLY A 181 -19.02 -8.56 24.87
C GLY A 181 -18.33 -7.20 24.88
N ILE A 182 -19.06 -6.15 24.49
CA ILE A 182 -18.61 -4.75 24.60
C ILE A 182 -19.68 -3.93 25.30
N ARG A 183 -19.25 -3.10 26.26
CA ARG A 183 -20.11 -2.19 27.01
C ARG A 183 -19.55 -0.77 27.02
N LEU A 184 -20.36 0.22 26.69
CA LEU A 184 -19.98 1.63 26.71
C LEU A 184 -19.94 2.21 28.13
N GLY A 185 -19.09 3.20 28.31
CA GLY A 185 -18.87 3.92 29.56
C GLY A 185 -17.69 3.40 30.38
N ARG A 186 -17.24 4.27 31.29
CA ARG A 186 -16.13 4.00 32.21
C ARG A 186 -16.39 2.76 33.06
N PHE A 187 -15.33 2.01 33.36
CA PHE A 187 -15.39 0.93 34.36
C PHE A 187 -15.62 1.49 35.77
N ASP A 188 -16.57 0.90 36.50
CA ASP A 188 -16.93 1.27 37.88
C ASP A 188 -16.59 0.15 38.86
N ASN A 189 -15.55 0.37 39.66
CA ASN A 189 -15.09 -0.54 40.70
C ASN A 189 -16.13 -0.79 41.81
N THR A 190 -17.13 0.07 41.97
CA THR A 190 -18.16 -0.10 43.01
C THR A 190 -19.20 -1.14 42.63
N ASN A 191 -19.34 -1.44 41.34
CA ASN A 191 -20.31 -2.41 40.83
C ASN A 191 -19.73 -3.25 39.67
N PRO A 192 -18.68 -4.06 39.91
CA PRO A 192 -18.01 -4.81 38.86
C PRO A 192 -18.91 -5.86 38.19
N ALA A 193 -19.98 -6.30 38.86
CA ALA A 193 -20.90 -7.32 38.37
C ALA A 193 -21.64 -6.90 37.09
N ILE A 194 -21.84 -5.60 36.82
CA ILE A 194 -22.53 -5.15 35.59
C ILE A 194 -21.69 -5.34 34.33
N TYR A 195 -20.36 -5.44 34.46
CA TYR A 195 -19.40 -5.56 33.34
C TYR A 195 -19.13 -7.03 32.95
N VAL A 196 -19.71 -7.98 33.67
CA VAL A 196 -19.55 -9.43 33.42
C VAL A 196 -20.90 -10.12 33.21
N ARG A 197 -21.95 -9.37 32.85
CA ARG A 197 -23.27 -9.96 32.58
C ARG A 197 -23.30 -10.57 31.18
N GLY A 198 -23.66 -11.86 31.09
CA GLY A 198 -23.85 -12.53 29.80
C GLY A 198 -25.26 -12.41 29.22
N TYR A 199 -26.28 -12.15 30.06
CA TYR A 199 -27.69 -12.09 29.66
C TYR A 199 -28.45 -10.95 30.36
N SER A 200 -29.45 -10.39 29.69
CA SER A 200 -30.45 -9.45 30.24
C SER A 200 -31.87 -9.97 30.06
N SER A 201 -32.68 -9.94 31.12
CA SER A 201 -34.11 -10.27 31.08
C SER A 201 -35.01 -9.05 30.81
N GLU A 202 -34.44 -7.84 30.69
CA GLU A 202 -35.16 -6.58 30.55
C GLU A 202 -35.04 -5.97 29.14
N GLY A 203 -36.11 -5.33 28.65
CA GLY A 203 -36.02 -4.22 27.69
C GLY A 203 -35.90 -4.51 26.19
N TRP A 204 -35.81 -5.77 25.73
CA TRP A 204 -35.49 -6.05 24.31
C TRP A 204 -36.59 -5.70 23.28
N ASN A 205 -37.84 -5.51 23.72
CA ASN A 205 -39.00 -5.26 22.84
C ASN A 205 -39.25 -3.75 22.56
N GLN A 206 -38.33 -2.87 22.92
CA GLN A 206 -38.46 -1.42 22.70
C GLN A 206 -37.17 -0.89 22.09
N PRO A 207 -37.19 -0.23 20.91
CA PRO A 207 -35.97 0.15 20.18
C PRO A 207 -35.04 1.12 20.92
N HIS A 208 -35.42 1.64 22.09
CA HIS A 208 -34.70 2.70 22.79
C HIS A 208 -34.72 2.60 24.34
N THR A 209 -35.02 1.43 24.93
CA THR A 209 -34.89 1.26 26.40
C THR A 209 -33.59 0.54 26.75
N ILE A 210 -32.56 1.33 27.03
CA ILE A 210 -31.37 1.06 27.87
C ILE A 210 -30.94 -0.43 27.89
N HIS A 211 -30.11 -0.81 26.94
CA HIS A 211 -29.34 -2.06 26.98
C HIS A 211 -28.13 -1.94 27.94
N ASP A 212 -28.25 -1.32 29.13
CA ASP A 212 -27.14 -1.15 30.10
C ASP A 212 -25.77 -0.77 29.44
N ASN A 213 -25.79 0.03 28.37
CA ASN A 213 -24.65 0.39 27.52
C ASN A 213 -23.96 -0.74 26.73
N TRP A 214 -24.47 -1.98 26.75
CA TRP A 214 -23.98 -3.07 25.91
C TRP A 214 -24.32 -2.84 24.43
N VAL A 215 -23.37 -3.14 23.56
CA VAL A 215 -23.48 -2.97 22.11
C VAL A 215 -23.12 -4.27 21.39
N ASN A 216 -23.58 -4.42 20.15
CA ASN A 216 -23.14 -5.51 19.28
C ASN A 216 -21.61 -5.40 19.09
N PRO A 217 -20.82 -6.38 19.59
CA PRO A 217 -19.36 -6.32 19.55
C PRO A 217 -18.79 -6.25 18.13
N THR A 218 -19.36 -7.03 17.20
CA THR A 218 -18.93 -7.08 15.82
C THR A 218 -19.17 -5.74 15.13
N GLU A 219 -20.38 -5.19 15.22
CA GLU A 219 -20.70 -3.90 14.61
C GLU A 219 -19.84 -2.77 15.19
N PHE A 220 -19.61 -2.79 16.51
CA PHE A 220 -18.78 -1.79 17.17
C PHE A 220 -17.31 -1.86 16.73
N ILE A 221 -16.74 -3.05 16.57
CA ILE A 221 -15.39 -3.21 16.00
C ILE A 221 -15.34 -2.59 14.61
N LEU A 222 -16.24 -3.00 13.70
CA LEU A 222 -16.19 -2.59 12.30
C LEU A 222 -16.32 -1.07 12.15
N GLN A 223 -17.25 -0.45 12.89
CA GLN A 223 -17.45 1.01 12.87
C GLN A 223 -16.22 1.81 13.36
N ASN A 224 -15.38 1.22 14.21
CA ASN A 224 -14.20 1.87 14.78
C ASN A 224 -12.87 1.27 14.25
N SER A 225 -12.93 0.47 13.19
CA SER A 225 -11.75 -0.13 12.53
C SER A 225 -11.71 0.10 11.02
N LEU A 226 -12.83 0.42 10.36
CA LEU A 226 -12.93 0.56 8.91
C LEU A 226 -12.96 2.02 8.43
N GLN A 227 -12.02 2.85 8.92
CA GLN A 227 -11.97 4.28 8.56
C GLN A 227 -11.02 4.60 7.40
N SER A 228 -10.08 3.70 7.12
CA SER A 228 -9.14 3.83 6.00
C SER A 228 -9.82 3.49 4.68
N LEU A 229 -9.50 4.25 3.64
CA LEU A 229 -9.86 3.97 2.24
C LEU A 229 -8.70 3.41 1.42
N TRP A 230 -7.57 3.12 2.08
CA TRP A 230 -6.45 2.43 1.47
C TRP A 230 -5.57 1.73 2.52
N HIS A 231 -4.77 0.78 2.03
CA HIS A 231 -3.67 0.11 2.68
C HIS A 231 -2.51 -0.01 1.68
N PRO A 232 -1.27 -0.09 2.18
CA PRO A 232 -0.10 -0.28 1.34
C PRO A 232 -0.04 -1.66 0.69
N ASP A 233 0.72 -1.75 -0.40
CA ASP A 233 0.96 -3.01 -1.09
C ASP A 233 1.51 -4.10 -0.16
N ASN A 234 1.14 -5.33 -0.50
CA ASN A 234 1.39 -6.61 0.16
C ASN A 234 0.75 -6.76 1.55
N VAL A 235 -0.28 -5.96 1.83
CA VAL A 235 -1.20 -6.23 2.93
C VAL A 235 -2.20 -7.28 2.48
N LEU A 236 -2.45 -8.26 3.34
CA LEU A 236 -3.56 -9.21 3.18
C LEU A 236 -4.83 -8.50 3.62
N VAL A 237 -5.83 -8.43 2.73
CA VAL A 237 -7.08 -7.73 3.02
C VAL A 237 -8.28 -8.63 2.80
N GLN A 238 -9.36 -8.36 3.54
CA GLN A 238 -10.61 -9.09 3.45
C GLN A 238 -11.78 -8.15 3.75
N ILE A 239 -12.85 -8.24 2.95
CA ILE A 239 -14.11 -7.56 3.32
C ILE A 239 -14.80 -8.37 4.42
N TYR A 240 -15.18 -7.70 5.50
CA TYR A 240 -15.91 -8.37 6.57
C TYR A 240 -17.22 -9.00 6.06
N GLY A 241 -17.47 -10.25 6.43
CA GLY A 241 -18.64 -11.01 5.97
C GLY A 241 -18.44 -11.76 4.66
N GLN A 242 -17.29 -11.59 3.98
CA GLN A 242 -16.91 -12.35 2.79
C GLN A 242 -15.86 -13.41 3.13
N SER A 243 -15.76 -14.45 2.31
CA SER A 243 -14.77 -15.53 2.49
C SER A 243 -13.44 -15.27 1.80
N GLU A 244 -13.48 -14.41 0.80
CA GLU A 244 -12.43 -14.08 -0.13
C GLU A 244 -11.36 -13.24 0.57
N ILE A 245 -10.11 -13.61 0.37
CA ILE A 245 -8.94 -12.93 0.92
C ILE A 245 -8.10 -12.51 -0.26
N TYR A 246 -7.64 -11.28 -0.24
CA TYR A 246 -6.88 -10.70 -1.32
C TYR A 246 -5.49 -10.33 -0.80
N LEU A 247 -4.48 -10.56 -1.62
CA LEU A 247 -3.23 -9.83 -1.50
C LEU A 247 -3.41 -8.53 -2.28
N LEU A 248 -3.23 -7.39 -1.61
CA LEU A 248 -3.06 -6.13 -2.32
C LEU A 248 -1.65 -6.12 -2.89
N GLU A 249 -1.46 -6.01 -4.20
CA GLU A 249 -0.14 -5.98 -4.82
C GLU A 249 -0.18 -5.06 -6.04
N SER A 250 0.73 -4.09 -6.11
CA SER A 250 0.73 -3.07 -7.16
C SER A 250 -0.65 -2.40 -7.30
N GLN A 251 -1.28 -2.08 -6.16
CA GLN A 251 -2.65 -1.51 -6.05
C GLN A 251 -3.78 -2.39 -6.61
N ARG A 252 -3.49 -3.65 -6.91
CA ARG A 252 -4.47 -4.60 -7.40
C ARG A 252 -4.79 -5.60 -6.32
N LEU A 253 -6.08 -5.85 -6.14
CA LEU A 253 -6.53 -6.96 -5.31
C LEU A 253 -6.40 -8.25 -6.11
N ARG A 254 -5.46 -9.10 -5.70
CA ARG A 254 -5.25 -10.45 -6.21
C ARG A 254 -5.93 -11.43 -5.29
N LEU A 255 -6.96 -12.14 -5.77
CA LEU A 255 -7.67 -13.11 -4.96
C LEU A 255 -6.77 -14.29 -4.63
N ILE A 256 -6.70 -14.70 -3.37
CA ILE A 256 -6.07 -15.96 -2.98
C ILE A 256 -7.13 -17.05 -3.08
N GLU A 257 -6.95 -17.97 -4.03
CA GLU A 257 -8.01 -18.90 -4.47
C GLU A 257 -8.59 -19.73 -3.32
N ASN A 258 -7.73 -20.23 -2.42
CA ASN A 258 -8.16 -21.10 -1.33
C ASN A 258 -7.11 -21.19 -0.19
N GLU A 259 -7.49 -21.85 0.90
CA GLU A 259 -6.63 -22.07 2.08
C GLU A 259 -5.33 -22.82 1.75
N GLN A 260 -5.34 -23.74 0.79
CA GLN A 260 -4.13 -24.47 0.40
C GLN A 260 -3.11 -23.54 -0.26
N VAL A 261 -3.56 -22.65 -1.14
CA VAL A 261 -2.73 -21.59 -1.73
C VAL A 261 -2.24 -20.62 -0.65
N PHE A 262 -3.15 -20.17 0.23
CA PHE A 262 -2.79 -19.27 1.32
C PHE A 262 -1.63 -19.81 2.18
N LEU A 263 -1.71 -21.09 2.56
CA LEU A 263 -0.68 -21.75 3.36
C LEU A 263 0.60 -22.02 2.56
N ALA A 264 0.52 -22.36 1.27
CA ALA A 264 1.69 -22.59 0.42
C ALA A 264 2.53 -21.32 0.21
N HIS A 265 1.88 -20.16 0.15
CA HIS A 265 2.54 -18.85 0.13
C HIS A 265 3.02 -18.38 1.51
N GLU A 266 2.88 -19.21 2.54
CA GLU A 266 3.28 -18.91 3.92
C GLU A 266 2.62 -17.62 4.44
N PHE A 267 1.43 -17.29 3.94
CA PHE A 267 0.68 -16.15 4.46
C PHE A 267 0.20 -16.43 5.89
N ASP A 268 0.02 -15.36 6.66
CA ASP A 268 -0.38 -15.45 8.05
C ASP A 268 -1.77 -14.83 8.23
N TRP A 269 -2.71 -15.63 8.73
CA TRP A 269 -4.08 -15.23 9.06
C TRP A 269 -4.13 -14.02 10.02
N GLN A 270 -3.08 -13.80 10.80
CA GLN A 270 -2.96 -12.67 11.74
C GLN A 270 -2.70 -11.34 11.05
N LYS A 271 -2.17 -11.39 9.83
CA LYS A 271 -1.83 -10.21 9.03
C LYS A 271 -2.97 -9.76 8.14
N ILE A 272 -4.13 -10.46 8.18
CA ILE A 272 -5.32 -10.05 7.44
C ILE A 272 -5.92 -8.82 8.10
N VAL A 273 -6.00 -7.75 7.32
CA VAL A 273 -6.68 -6.51 7.68
C VAL A 273 -8.09 -6.54 7.10
N TYR A 274 -9.11 -6.27 7.92
CA TYR A 274 -10.46 -6.11 7.42
C TYR A 274 -10.62 -4.73 6.80
N ILE A 275 -11.17 -4.68 5.59
CA ILE A 275 -11.40 -3.44 4.85
C ILE A 275 -12.89 -3.23 4.58
N SER A 276 -13.28 -1.97 4.36
CA SER A 276 -14.64 -1.60 4.01
C SER A 276 -14.96 -1.94 2.56
N GLN A 277 -16.25 -1.94 2.21
CA GLN A 277 -16.65 -2.11 0.81
C GLN A 277 -16.22 -0.90 -0.03
N GLU A 278 -16.17 0.27 0.60
CA GLU A 278 -15.71 1.54 0.03
C GLU A 278 -14.22 1.48 -0.29
N GLU A 279 -13.38 1.02 0.63
CA GLU A 279 -11.95 0.80 0.37
C GLU A 279 -11.74 -0.25 -0.73
N PHE A 280 -12.46 -1.37 -0.68
CA PHE A 280 -12.35 -2.42 -1.70
C PHE A 280 -12.67 -1.91 -3.13
N ALA A 281 -13.49 -0.86 -3.23
CA ALA A 281 -13.83 -0.20 -4.49
C ALA A 281 -12.72 0.76 -4.99
N CYS A 282 -11.76 1.11 -4.15
CA CYS A 282 -10.61 1.93 -4.54
C CYS A 282 -9.58 1.17 -5.38
N TYR A 283 -9.55 -0.16 -5.29
CA TYR A 283 -8.54 -0.98 -5.96
C TYR A 283 -9.04 -1.63 -7.24
N GLU A 284 -8.16 -1.72 -8.23
CA GLU A 284 -8.34 -2.59 -9.39
C GLU A 284 -8.26 -4.07 -8.99
N ARG A 285 -8.69 -4.96 -9.89
CA ARG A 285 -8.50 -6.41 -9.72
C ARG A 285 -7.25 -6.84 -10.48
N GLY A 286 -6.42 -7.65 -9.83
CA GLY A 286 -5.26 -8.29 -10.44
C GLY A 286 -5.55 -9.74 -10.75
N GLU A 287 -4.58 -10.41 -11.37
CA GLU A 287 -4.63 -11.86 -11.58
C GLU A 287 -4.68 -12.58 -10.23
N ASP A 288 -5.48 -13.63 -10.15
CA ASP A 288 -5.62 -14.42 -8.94
C ASP A 288 -4.29 -15.11 -8.58
N ILE A 289 -4.16 -15.50 -7.31
CA ILE A 289 -3.09 -16.35 -6.80
C ILE A 289 -3.73 -17.73 -6.61
N ASP A 290 -3.47 -18.62 -7.57
CA ASP A 290 -4.06 -19.96 -7.68
C ASP A 290 -3.00 -21.08 -7.76
N TRP A 291 -1.73 -20.74 -7.51
CA TRP A 291 -0.61 -21.65 -7.67
C TRP A 291 0.10 -21.97 -6.34
N LEU A 292 0.77 -23.12 -6.30
CA LEU A 292 1.41 -23.67 -5.11
C LEU A 292 2.94 -23.66 -5.26
N PRO A 293 3.66 -22.69 -4.68
CA PRO A 293 5.11 -22.61 -4.82
C PRO A 293 5.81 -23.83 -4.25
N ILE A 294 6.85 -24.28 -4.96
CA ILE A 294 7.82 -25.23 -4.43
C ILE A 294 9.09 -24.45 -4.11
N ARG A 295 9.44 -24.41 -2.82
CA ARG A 295 10.62 -23.72 -2.31
C ARG A 295 11.65 -24.70 -1.77
N GLU A 296 12.90 -24.53 -2.20
CA GLU A 296 14.07 -25.20 -1.64
C GLU A 296 15.00 -24.18 -1.01
N TYR A 297 15.52 -24.49 0.18
CA TYR A 297 16.34 -23.57 0.97
C TYR A 297 17.74 -24.17 1.17
N ILE A 298 18.78 -23.48 0.69
CA ILE A 298 20.17 -23.94 0.82
C ILE A 298 21.09 -22.85 1.38
N THR A 299 22.14 -23.25 2.08
CA THR A 299 23.12 -22.32 2.66
C THR A 299 24.55 -22.86 2.51
N ASP A 300 25.53 -21.97 2.30
CA ASP A 300 26.95 -22.31 2.37
C ASP A 300 27.58 -22.02 3.75
N GLY A 301 26.76 -21.65 4.73
CA GLY A 301 27.16 -21.22 6.06
C GLY A 301 27.41 -19.71 6.19
N GLN A 302 27.45 -18.96 5.09
CA GLN A 302 27.53 -17.50 5.10
C GLN A 302 26.33 -16.86 4.41
N LYS A 303 25.85 -17.45 3.32
CA LYS A 303 24.73 -16.96 2.52
C LYS A 303 23.56 -17.92 2.55
N TYR A 304 22.37 -17.41 2.25
CA TYR A 304 21.12 -18.15 2.27
C TYR A 304 20.39 -17.94 0.95
N LEU A 305 20.02 -19.04 0.29
CA LEU A 305 19.39 -19.03 -1.02
C LEU A 305 18.04 -19.76 -0.94
N MET A 306 17.03 -19.17 -1.55
CA MET A 306 15.74 -19.79 -1.86
C MET A 306 15.68 -20.07 -3.35
N LEU A 307 15.36 -21.30 -3.73
CA LEU A 307 14.99 -21.66 -5.10
C LEU A 307 13.48 -21.83 -5.13
N GLU A 308 12.78 -21.10 -5.99
CA GLU A 308 11.33 -21.18 -6.13
C GLU A 308 10.94 -21.65 -7.53
N ARG A 309 9.95 -22.56 -7.59
CA ARG A 309 9.33 -23.03 -8.84
C ARG A 309 7.82 -22.86 -8.76
N LEU A 310 7.22 -22.56 -9.90
CA LEU A 310 5.77 -22.35 -10.03
C LEU A 310 4.96 -23.63 -9.75
N ASP A 311 5.46 -24.79 -10.19
CA ASP A 311 4.87 -26.09 -9.88
C ASP A 311 5.90 -27.23 -10.08
N SER A 312 5.49 -28.49 -9.82
CA SER A 312 6.36 -29.67 -9.90
C SER A 312 6.74 -30.09 -11.32
N ASN A 313 6.04 -29.62 -12.34
CA ASN A 313 6.24 -29.92 -13.76
C ASN A 313 6.89 -28.77 -14.53
N ASN A 314 6.91 -27.56 -13.96
CA ASN A 314 7.43 -26.36 -14.60
C ASN A 314 8.95 -26.29 -14.49
N LEU A 315 9.61 -25.98 -15.62
CA LEU A 315 11.06 -25.82 -15.70
C LEU A 315 11.51 -24.40 -15.31
N ILE A 316 10.57 -23.45 -15.20
CA ILE A 316 10.87 -22.08 -14.78
C ILE A 316 11.10 -22.08 -13.27
N CYS A 317 12.32 -21.69 -12.89
CA CYS A 317 12.79 -21.58 -11.52
C CYS A 317 13.45 -20.22 -11.34
N PHE A 318 13.26 -19.63 -10.17
CA PHE A 318 13.95 -18.43 -9.73
C PHE A 318 14.82 -18.72 -8.50
N SER A 319 16.03 -18.17 -8.47
CA SER A 319 16.89 -18.20 -7.30
C SER A 319 16.94 -16.83 -6.65
N TYR A 320 16.67 -16.76 -5.35
CA TYR A 320 16.74 -15.54 -4.59
C TYR A 320 17.72 -15.67 -3.41
N GLU A 321 18.62 -14.70 -3.24
CA GLU A 321 19.56 -14.65 -2.13
C GLU A 321 19.01 -13.75 -1.01
N PHE A 322 18.94 -14.22 0.22
CA PHE A 322 18.51 -13.36 1.32
C PHE A 322 19.58 -12.33 1.65
N ALA A 323 19.17 -11.07 1.80
CA ALA A 323 20.07 -9.95 2.08
C ALA A 323 20.78 -10.11 3.43
N SER A 324 20.11 -10.67 4.44
CA SER A 324 20.72 -10.94 5.75
C SER A 324 20.06 -12.09 6.51
N VAL A 325 20.58 -12.42 7.70
CA VAL A 325 19.90 -13.38 8.60
C VAL A 325 18.60 -12.78 9.14
N SER A 326 18.58 -11.48 9.42
CA SER A 326 17.37 -10.80 9.91
C SER A 326 16.24 -10.81 8.89
N THR A 327 16.55 -10.83 7.59
CA THR A 327 15.52 -10.99 6.57
C THR A 327 14.88 -12.37 6.64
N LEU A 328 15.63 -13.45 6.90
CA LEU A 328 15.06 -14.80 7.07
C LEU A 328 13.93 -14.82 8.11
N GLU A 329 14.15 -14.17 9.25
CA GLU A 329 13.21 -14.16 10.36
C GLU A 329 11.90 -13.43 10.00
N SER A 330 11.97 -12.36 9.21
CA SER A 330 10.77 -11.69 8.68
C SER A 330 9.97 -12.57 7.71
N TRP A 331 10.62 -13.57 7.11
CA TRP A 331 9.99 -14.63 6.30
C TRP A 331 9.55 -15.84 7.14
N ASN A 332 9.62 -15.77 8.47
CA ASN A 332 9.35 -16.91 9.37
C ASN A 332 10.30 -18.11 9.14
N LEU A 333 11.51 -17.81 8.66
CA LEU A 333 12.59 -18.78 8.45
C LEU A 333 13.72 -18.52 9.44
N ASN A 334 14.51 -19.55 9.69
CA ASN A 334 15.77 -19.46 10.43
C ASN A 334 16.80 -20.41 9.80
N SER A 335 18.04 -20.37 10.28
CA SER A 335 19.13 -21.16 9.69
C SER A 335 18.87 -22.68 9.67
N SER A 336 18.02 -23.22 10.55
CA SER A 336 17.67 -24.65 10.55
C SER A 336 16.74 -25.06 9.41
N ASN A 337 16.07 -24.09 8.76
CA ASN A 337 15.26 -24.35 7.56
C ASN A 337 16.13 -24.62 6.33
N PHE A 338 17.43 -24.28 6.36
CA PHE A 338 18.31 -24.34 5.19
C PHE A 338 19.20 -25.58 5.21
N TRP A 339 19.28 -26.25 4.06
CA TRP A 339 20.17 -27.39 3.88
C TRP A 339 21.61 -26.92 3.62
N PRO A 340 22.60 -27.34 4.43
CA PRO A 340 23.97 -26.90 4.26
C PRO A 340 24.64 -27.58 3.06
N VAL A 341 25.28 -26.78 2.20
CA VAL A 341 26.02 -27.22 1.01
C VAL A 341 27.41 -26.57 0.96
N SER A 342 28.30 -27.07 0.10
CA SER A 342 29.58 -26.38 -0.15
C SER A 342 29.34 -25.09 -0.95
N THR A 343 30.22 -24.09 -0.80
CA THR A 343 30.17 -22.85 -1.62
C THR A 343 30.18 -23.14 -3.13
N PHE A 344 30.83 -24.21 -3.58
CA PHE A 344 30.76 -24.65 -4.97
C PHE A 344 29.33 -25.07 -5.38
N ASN A 345 28.68 -25.89 -4.56
CA ASN A 345 27.31 -26.31 -4.81
C ASN A 345 26.34 -25.13 -4.71
N TYR A 346 26.52 -24.23 -3.74
CA TYR A 346 25.71 -23.01 -3.61
C TYR A 346 25.71 -22.20 -4.90
N ASN A 347 26.90 -21.89 -5.45
CA ASN A 347 27.00 -21.11 -6.67
C ASN A 347 26.43 -21.85 -7.89
N ARG A 348 26.59 -23.18 -7.94
CA ARG A 348 25.98 -24.00 -8.99
C ARG A 348 24.46 -23.95 -8.93
N GLU A 349 23.86 -24.09 -7.74
CA GLU A 349 22.41 -24.03 -7.58
C GLU A 349 21.87 -22.62 -7.84
N LYS A 350 22.56 -21.56 -7.40
CA LYS A 350 22.19 -20.18 -7.74
C LYS A 350 22.14 -19.94 -9.26
N GLN A 351 23.06 -20.54 -10.01
CA GLN A 351 23.11 -20.41 -11.47
C GLN A 351 22.19 -21.39 -12.21
N SER A 352 21.55 -22.33 -11.51
CA SER A 352 20.66 -23.32 -12.15
C SER A 352 19.26 -22.76 -12.44
N CYS A 353 18.92 -21.63 -11.82
CA CYS A 353 17.66 -20.92 -11.94
C CYS A 353 17.88 -19.49 -12.45
N GLN A 354 16.81 -18.82 -12.89
CA GLN A 354 16.86 -17.40 -13.24
C GLN A 354 17.18 -16.59 -11.98
N ASP A 355 18.06 -15.60 -12.08
CA ASP A 355 18.41 -14.77 -10.93
C ASP A 355 17.21 -13.88 -10.58
N GLY A 356 16.59 -14.15 -9.44
CA GLY A 356 15.49 -13.37 -8.89
C GLY A 356 15.97 -12.23 -8.00
N GLY A 357 17.28 -12.06 -7.82
CA GLY A 357 17.86 -11.00 -7.02
C GLY A 357 17.88 -11.30 -5.52
N PHE A 358 17.69 -10.25 -4.71
CA PHE A 358 17.77 -10.34 -3.26
C PHE A 358 16.39 -10.34 -2.59
N LEU A 359 16.23 -11.21 -1.59
CA LEU A 359 15.10 -11.12 -0.64
C LEU A 359 15.49 -10.24 0.53
N TYR A 360 14.79 -9.12 0.65
CA TYR A 360 14.86 -8.21 1.77
C TYR A 360 13.85 -8.61 2.87
N PHE A 361 13.58 -7.72 3.82
CA PHE A 361 12.47 -7.95 4.76
C PHE A 361 11.19 -8.28 4.00
N ARG A 362 10.50 -9.34 4.43
CA ARG A 362 9.28 -9.80 3.77
C ARG A 362 8.29 -8.66 3.70
N THR A 363 7.73 -8.42 2.52
CA THR A 363 6.76 -7.35 2.36
C THR A 363 5.58 -7.51 3.33
N GLY A 364 5.06 -6.39 3.83
CA GLY A 364 4.05 -6.38 4.88
C GLY A 364 4.62 -6.60 6.30
N SER A 365 5.93 -6.80 6.46
CA SER A 365 6.56 -6.86 7.78
C SER A 365 6.64 -5.47 8.40
N LEU A 366 6.30 -5.38 9.68
CA LEU A 366 6.43 -4.16 10.47
C LEU A 366 7.78 -4.20 11.17
N LEU A 367 8.58 -3.14 11.04
CA LEU A 367 9.97 -3.10 11.47
C LEU A 367 10.20 -1.92 12.41
N LYS A 368 11.04 -2.11 13.42
CA LYS A 368 11.48 -1.02 14.30
C LYS A 368 12.92 -1.22 14.74
N SER A 369 13.78 -0.25 14.44
CA SER A 369 15.14 -0.23 14.98
C SER A 369 15.12 0.16 16.47
N ASN A 370 15.91 -0.51 17.29
CA ASN A 370 16.04 -0.24 18.73
C ASN A 370 16.63 1.17 19.02
N SER A 371 17.24 1.82 18.04
CA SER A 371 17.72 3.21 18.12
C SER A 371 16.74 4.25 17.59
N SER A 372 15.58 3.84 17.07
CA SER A 372 14.56 4.72 16.51
C SER A 372 13.20 4.49 17.17
N SER A 373 12.41 5.55 17.33
CA SER A 373 11.00 5.42 17.70
C SER A 373 10.10 5.11 16.49
N THR A 374 10.59 5.34 15.27
CA THR A 374 9.83 5.19 14.02
C THR A 374 9.55 3.72 13.72
N ILE A 375 8.30 3.43 13.38
CA ILE A 375 7.87 2.14 12.83
C ILE A 375 7.97 2.24 11.31
N TYR A 376 8.39 1.17 10.66
CA TYR A 376 8.47 1.08 9.21
C TYR A 376 7.63 -0.10 8.73
N LEU A 377 7.06 0.03 7.54
CA LEU A 377 6.48 -1.08 6.80
C LEU A 377 7.45 -1.52 5.69
N ALA A 378 7.78 -2.81 5.66
CA ALA A 378 8.54 -3.40 4.56
C ALA A 378 7.68 -3.43 3.28
N GLY A 379 8.22 -2.82 2.22
CA GLY A 379 7.71 -2.76 0.86
C GLY A 379 8.41 -3.75 -0.09
N ASN A 380 7.96 -3.79 -1.34
CA ASN A 380 8.56 -4.65 -2.36
C ASN A 380 10.00 -4.21 -2.67
N SER A 381 10.81 -5.15 -3.15
CA SER A 381 12.17 -4.89 -3.63
C SER A 381 13.07 -4.16 -2.61
N GLY A 382 12.87 -4.45 -1.32
CA GLY A 382 13.68 -3.86 -0.25
C GLY A 382 13.35 -2.41 0.10
N ASN A 383 12.18 -1.90 -0.30
CA ASN A 383 11.68 -0.62 0.17
C ASN A 383 11.23 -0.72 1.63
N ILE A 384 11.36 0.38 2.38
CA ILE A 384 10.72 0.53 3.70
C ILE A 384 10.04 1.89 3.80
N TYR A 385 8.80 1.91 4.29
CA TYR A 385 7.99 3.12 4.41
C TYR A 385 7.86 3.52 5.88
N PRO A 386 8.39 4.68 6.32
CA PRO A 386 8.23 5.14 7.69
C PRO A 386 6.80 5.61 7.95
N PHE A 387 6.22 5.23 9.09
CA PHE A 387 5.01 5.86 9.59
C PHE A 387 5.36 7.24 10.17
N GLU A 388 4.55 8.26 9.85
CA GLU A 388 4.69 9.60 10.40
C GLU A 388 4.69 9.59 11.94
N ASN A 389 3.73 8.84 12.50
CA ASN A 389 3.53 8.71 13.93
C ASN A 389 2.81 7.39 14.26
N GLU A 390 2.63 7.07 15.54
CA GLU A 390 1.91 5.86 15.96
C GLU A 390 0.42 5.89 15.55
N GLY A 391 -0.21 7.05 15.48
CA GLY A 391 -1.59 7.21 15.01
C GLY A 391 -1.75 6.71 13.57
N ALA A 392 -0.85 7.11 12.66
CA ALA A 392 -0.83 6.62 11.28
C ALA A 392 -0.71 5.07 11.21
N PHE A 393 0.17 4.49 12.03
CA PHE A 393 0.31 3.04 12.16
C PHE A 393 -0.98 2.35 12.63
N TRP A 394 -1.60 2.86 13.70
CA TRP A 394 -2.72 2.19 14.31
C TRP A 394 -4.02 2.29 13.50
N ARG A 395 -4.23 3.41 12.80
CA ARG A 395 -5.44 3.61 12.00
C ARG A 395 -5.49 2.72 10.75
N LEU A 396 -4.33 2.30 10.21
CA LEU A 396 -4.24 1.23 9.19
C LEU A 396 -4.49 -0.19 9.77
N GLY A 397 -4.98 -0.28 11.00
CA GLY A 397 -5.41 -1.55 11.59
C GLY A 397 -4.29 -2.49 12.02
N PHE A 398 -3.02 -2.12 11.83
CA PHE A 398 -1.85 -2.92 12.21
C PHE A 398 -1.76 -3.18 13.72
N ASP A 399 -1.03 -4.24 14.08
CA ASP A 399 -0.85 -4.73 15.45
C ASP A 399 0.60 -4.56 15.90
N TYR A 400 0.82 -3.90 17.04
CA TYR A 400 2.15 -3.64 17.59
C TYR A 400 2.92 -4.92 17.93
N GLN A 401 2.22 -6.02 18.24
CA GLN A 401 2.89 -7.30 18.51
C GLN A 401 3.55 -7.91 17.27
N GLN A 402 3.20 -7.43 16.08
CA GLN A 402 3.77 -7.89 14.83
C GLN A 402 5.03 -7.11 14.43
N ILE A 403 5.46 -6.13 15.25
CA ILE A 403 6.66 -5.34 14.98
C ILE A 403 7.91 -6.18 15.27
N PHE A 404 8.73 -6.33 14.25
CA PHE A 404 10.03 -6.95 14.32
C PHE A 404 11.08 -5.93 14.82
N HIS A 405 11.53 -6.15 16.06
CA HIS A 405 12.49 -5.28 16.73
C HIS A 405 13.93 -5.68 16.39
N LEU A 406 14.70 -4.73 15.89
CA LEU A 406 16.02 -4.97 15.31
C LEU A 406 17.08 -4.05 15.92
N SER A 407 18.31 -4.52 16.09
CA SER A 407 19.44 -3.58 16.24
C SER A 407 19.60 -2.73 14.97
N GLN A 408 20.27 -1.58 15.09
CA GLN A 408 20.47 -0.70 13.94
C GLN A 408 21.16 -1.41 12.77
N SER A 409 22.17 -2.23 13.04
CA SER A 409 22.89 -2.98 12.00
C SER A 409 22.04 -4.07 11.34
N GLU A 410 21.17 -4.73 12.10
CA GLU A 410 20.25 -5.73 11.55
C GLU A 410 19.20 -5.05 10.66
N PHE A 411 18.66 -3.92 11.11
CA PHE A 411 17.73 -3.10 10.36
C PHE A 411 18.35 -2.65 9.03
N GLU A 412 19.52 -2.01 9.05
CA GLU A 412 20.22 -1.52 7.84
C GLU A 412 20.64 -2.63 6.87
N SER A 413 20.75 -3.88 7.33
CA SER A 413 21.12 -5.02 6.48
C SER A 413 19.97 -5.61 5.67
N GLY A 414 18.72 -5.29 6.02
CA GLY A 414 17.54 -5.99 5.50
C GLY A 414 16.65 -5.18 4.57
N PHE A 415 17.03 -3.96 4.21
CA PHE A 415 16.35 -3.14 3.21
C PHE A 415 17.37 -2.46 2.29
N GLN A 416 16.90 -1.91 1.17
CA GLN A 416 17.71 -1.24 0.17
C GLN A 416 17.40 0.26 0.08
N TYR A 417 16.13 0.63 0.19
CA TYR A 417 15.66 1.99 -0.06
C TYR A 417 14.65 2.46 0.99
N GLY A 418 14.66 3.76 1.30
CA GLY A 418 13.64 4.40 2.12
C GLY A 418 12.57 5.01 1.22
N GLY A 419 11.34 4.51 1.32
CA GLY A 419 10.19 5.05 0.61
C GLY A 419 9.58 6.28 1.30
N SER A 420 8.50 6.78 0.71
CA SER A 420 7.74 7.91 1.22
C SER A 420 7.12 7.62 2.61
N MET A 421 6.90 8.69 3.37
CA MET A 421 6.27 8.60 4.67
C MET A 421 4.78 8.26 4.53
N ILE A 422 4.30 7.32 5.35
CA ILE A 422 2.87 7.05 5.51
C ILE A 422 2.31 8.08 6.49
N GLU A 423 1.70 9.12 5.93
CA GLU A 423 1.06 10.20 6.69
C GLU A 423 -0.30 9.78 7.25
N GLU A 424 -0.67 10.32 8.40
CA GLU A 424 -1.98 10.07 9.01
C GLU A 424 -3.13 10.59 8.12
N SER A 425 -2.90 11.68 7.40
CA SER A 425 -3.85 12.34 6.49
C SER A 425 -4.22 11.50 5.26
N SER A 426 -3.39 10.52 4.90
CA SER A 426 -3.53 9.75 3.66
C SER A 426 -4.74 8.80 3.67
N GLN A 427 -5.37 8.58 4.82
CA GLN A 427 -6.29 7.47 5.06
C GLN A 427 -7.73 7.72 4.59
N GLU A 428 -8.11 8.97 4.35
CA GLU A 428 -9.51 9.36 4.06
C GLU A 428 -9.85 9.38 2.56
N GLN A 429 -8.92 8.98 1.69
CA GLN A 429 -9.12 8.98 0.24
C GLN A 429 -8.68 7.64 -0.33
N CYS A 430 -9.34 7.20 -1.41
CA CYS A 430 -8.75 6.18 -2.27
C CYS A 430 -7.35 6.68 -2.64
N PHE A 431 -6.34 5.90 -2.28
CA PHE A 431 -4.97 6.36 -2.43
C PHE A 431 -4.64 6.43 -3.92
N ASP A 432 -4.54 7.65 -4.42
CA ASP A 432 -4.24 7.93 -5.81
C ASP A 432 -2.72 8.00 -6.02
N PHE A 433 -2.13 6.88 -6.41
CA PHE A 433 -0.71 6.83 -6.76
C PHE A 433 -0.38 7.63 -8.03
N THR A 434 -1.33 8.15 -8.80
CA THR A 434 -1.00 9.08 -9.91
C THR A 434 -0.40 10.40 -9.39
N LEU A 435 -0.60 10.72 -8.10
CA LEU A 435 0.06 11.84 -7.41
C LEU A 435 1.40 11.47 -6.75
N ILE A 436 1.74 10.17 -6.65
CA ILE A 436 3.01 9.65 -6.10
C ILE A 436 3.86 8.95 -7.19
N ASN A 437 3.41 8.93 -8.44
CA ASN A 437 4.17 8.53 -9.63
C ASN A 437 5.34 9.48 -9.91
N ARG A 438 6.33 9.47 -9.02
CA ARG A 438 7.66 9.99 -9.28
C ARG A 438 8.78 9.07 -8.84
N GLU A 439 8.50 7.91 -8.27
CA GLU A 439 9.54 6.91 -7.99
C GLU A 439 9.12 5.53 -8.47
N CYS A 440 9.64 5.14 -9.63
CA CYS A 440 9.52 3.79 -10.19
C CYS A 440 10.53 2.85 -9.53
N GLY A 441 10.28 1.53 -9.54
CA GLY A 441 11.22 0.51 -9.07
C GLY A 441 12.31 0.25 -10.12
N PHE A 442 13.53 -0.06 -9.66
CA PHE A 442 14.62 -0.44 -10.58
C PHE A 442 14.19 -1.67 -11.40
N ASP A 443 14.32 -1.59 -12.72
CA ASP A 443 13.88 -2.56 -13.74
C ASP A 443 12.39 -2.55 -14.12
N ASP A 444 11.57 -1.63 -13.62
CA ASP A 444 10.22 -1.45 -14.15
C ASP A 444 10.27 -0.95 -15.59
N VAL A 445 9.50 -1.62 -16.46
CA VAL A 445 9.32 -1.25 -17.87
C VAL A 445 7.83 -1.09 -18.13
N ILE A 446 7.42 0.12 -18.52
CA ILE A 446 6.07 0.36 -19.03
C ILE A 446 6.13 0.43 -20.55
N GLN A 447 5.33 -0.41 -21.19
CA GLN A 447 5.09 -0.39 -22.62
C GLN A 447 3.65 0.08 -22.86
N SER A 448 3.47 1.11 -23.68
CA SER A 448 2.16 1.59 -24.09
C SER A 448 2.12 1.85 -25.59
N TYR A 449 0.99 1.58 -26.24
CA TYR A 449 0.81 1.83 -27.68
C TYR A 449 -0.57 2.43 -27.88
N SER A 450 -0.64 3.63 -28.48
CA SER A 450 -1.91 4.34 -28.66
C SER A 450 -2.58 4.11 -30.01
N GLY A 451 -1.92 3.37 -30.91
CA GLY A 451 -2.47 2.94 -32.20
C GLY A 451 -3.42 1.75 -32.09
N SER A 452 -3.96 1.30 -33.23
CA SER A 452 -4.77 0.09 -33.31
C SER A 452 -3.97 -1.15 -32.89
N GLU A 453 -4.58 -2.06 -32.14
CA GLU A 453 -3.89 -3.29 -31.68
C GLU A 453 -3.30 -4.11 -32.84
N GLU A 454 -3.96 -4.08 -34.00
CA GLU A 454 -3.56 -4.75 -35.23
C GLU A 454 -2.30 -4.17 -35.90
N THR A 455 -1.79 -3.00 -35.47
CA THR A 455 -0.58 -2.37 -36.03
C THR A 455 0.60 -2.39 -35.05
N ASN A 456 0.41 -2.90 -33.83
CA ASN A 456 1.45 -2.88 -32.79
C ASN A 456 2.59 -3.88 -33.09
N ASN A 457 3.82 -3.38 -33.20
CA ASN A 457 5.02 -4.15 -33.59
C ASN A 457 4.95 -4.74 -35.01
N ILE A 458 4.26 -4.07 -35.94
CA ILE A 458 4.23 -4.40 -37.36
C ILE A 458 4.87 -3.25 -38.14
N GLY A 459 5.65 -3.58 -39.17
CA GLY A 459 6.37 -2.57 -39.95
C GLY A 459 7.31 -1.72 -39.10
N GLN A 460 7.19 -0.41 -39.23
CA GLN A 460 7.89 0.55 -38.38
C GLN A 460 7.17 0.87 -37.06
N CYS A 461 5.93 0.43 -36.90
CA CYS A 461 5.14 0.74 -35.72
C CYS A 461 5.69 0.05 -34.48
N GLN A 462 5.90 0.84 -33.45
CA GLN A 462 6.44 0.35 -32.19
C GLN A 462 5.77 1.04 -31.01
N PRO A 463 5.69 0.37 -29.85
CA PRO A 463 5.19 0.95 -28.62
C PRO A 463 6.13 2.04 -28.08
N GLU A 464 5.57 2.89 -27.24
CA GLU A 464 6.32 3.72 -26.31
C GLU A 464 6.87 2.83 -25.19
N ILE A 465 8.17 2.92 -24.91
CA ILE A 465 8.82 2.18 -23.82
C ILE A 465 9.47 3.18 -22.88
N SER A 466 8.97 3.22 -21.65
CA SER A 466 9.60 3.94 -20.54
C SER A 466 10.23 2.94 -19.59
N VAL A 467 11.49 3.17 -19.25
CA VAL A 467 12.26 2.35 -18.29
C VAL A 467 12.55 3.19 -17.06
N CYS A 468 12.49 2.57 -15.89
CA CYS A 468 12.91 3.24 -14.68
C CYS A 468 14.44 3.42 -14.61
N GLN A 469 14.92 4.66 -14.54
CA GLN A 469 16.31 4.98 -14.25
C GLN A 469 16.39 6.01 -13.13
N ASP A 470 17.18 5.73 -12.10
CA ASP A 470 17.33 6.60 -10.91
C ASP A 470 15.99 7.06 -10.32
N PHE A 471 15.04 6.13 -10.21
CA PHE A 471 13.68 6.36 -9.73
C PHE A 471 12.85 7.29 -10.61
N HIS A 472 13.31 7.66 -11.81
CA HIS A 472 12.53 8.44 -12.76
C HIS A 472 12.21 7.61 -13.99
N TRP A 473 10.99 7.77 -14.50
CA TRP A 473 10.64 7.24 -15.81
C TRP A 473 11.47 7.95 -16.87
N VAL A 474 12.32 7.19 -17.53
CA VAL A 474 13.07 7.63 -18.70
C VAL A 474 12.42 7.01 -19.91
N LEU A 475 11.92 7.87 -20.80
CA LEU A 475 11.47 7.45 -22.11
C LEU A 475 12.67 6.90 -22.89
N THR A 476 12.70 5.59 -23.09
CA THR A 476 13.77 4.90 -23.83
C THR A 476 13.41 4.66 -25.29
N GLN A 477 12.12 4.64 -25.60
CA GLN A 477 11.60 4.48 -26.95
C GLN A 477 10.31 5.27 -27.10
N GLU A 478 10.25 6.15 -28.09
CA GLU A 478 9.01 6.79 -28.49
C GLU A 478 8.15 5.81 -29.29
N GLN A 479 6.83 5.92 -29.16
CA GLN A 479 5.92 5.19 -30.04
C GLN A 479 6.05 5.67 -31.48
N VAL A 480 5.89 4.74 -32.41
CA VAL A 480 5.69 5.03 -33.84
C VAL A 480 4.32 4.50 -34.20
N LEU A 481 3.41 5.41 -34.56
CA LEU A 481 2.04 5.08 -34.94
C LEU A 481 1.95 4.86 -36.45
N ALA A 482 0.93 4.11 -36.85
CA ALA A 482 0.59 3.92 -38.25
C ALA A 482 0.33 5.27 -38.91
N SER A 483 0.95 5.49 -40.06
CA SER A 483 0.86 6.68 -40.88
C SER A 483 0.60 6.27 -42.32
N GLN A 484 0.16 7.19 -43.19
CA GLN A 484 -0.04 6.80 -44.58
C GLN A 484 1.27 6.35 -45.24
N GLU A 485 1.21 5.28 -46.03
CA GLU A 485 2.30 4.82 -46.88
C GLU A 485 2.96 5.97 -47.66
N ILE A 486 4.28 5.98 -47.64
CA ILE A 486 5.13 6.85 -48.49
C ILE A 486 6.17 5.96 -49.15
N PHE A 487 6.52 6.25 -50.40
CA PHE A 487 7.37 5.37 -51.21
C PHE A 487 8.85 5.41 -50.76
N ASP A 488 9.14 4.83 -49.60
CA ASP A 488 10.44 4.82 -48.94
C ASP A 488 10.97 3.41 -48.63
N ASN A 489 10.25 2.35 -49.06
CA ASN A 489 10.52 0.94 -48.75
C ASN A 489 10.42 0.62 -47.25
N VAL A 490 9.60 1.37 -46.53
CA VAL A 490 9.19 1.08 -45.16
C VAL A 490 7.68 0.83 -45.15
N ASP A 491 7.24 -0.03 -44.22
CA ASP A 491 5.83 -0.29 -43.93
C ASP A 491 5.36 0.79 -42.96
N ASN A 492 4.83 1.89 -43.50
CA ASN A 492 4.51 3.11 -42.78
C ASN A 492 3.14 3.13 -42.15
N ASP A 493 2.19 2.41 -42.74
CA ASP A 493 0.84 2.22 -42.23
C ASP A 493 0.70 0.97 -41.35
N CYS A 494 1.78 0.17 -41.30
CA CYS A 494 1.95 -0.96 -40.39
C CYS A 494 0.91 -2.05 -40.61
N ASP A 495 0.51 -2.27 -41.87
CA ASP A 495 -0.41 -3.33 -42.28
C ASP A 495 0.30 -4.68 -42.56
N GLY A 496 1.64 -4.68 -42.55
CA GLY A 496 2.50 -5.84 -42.80
C GLY A 496 2.96 -6.01 -44.25
N GLN A 497 2.64 -5.05 -45.12
CA GLN A 497 3.14 -4.93 -46.49
C GLN A 497 4.05 -3.69 -46.59
N THR A 498 4.64 -3.42 -47.75
CA THR A 498 5.59 -2.31 -47.90
C THR A 498 5.29 -1.64 -49.22
N ASP A 499 4.99 -0.34 -49.18
CA ASP A 499 4.65 0.47 -50.34
C ASP A 499 3.48 -0.11 -51.18
N GLU A 500 2.58 -0.89 -50.59
CA GLU A 500 1.49 -1.58 -51.31
C GLU A 500 0.44 -0.61 -51.87
N ASP A 501 0.28 0.54 -51.22
CA ASP A 501 -0.50 1.67 -51.75
C ASP A 501 0.10 2.27 -53.04
N PHE A 502 1.33 1.87 -53.42
CA PHE A 502 2.03 2.31 -54.63
C PHE A 502 2.08 1.25 -55.75
N GLU A 503 1.29 0.18 -55.68
CA GLU A 503 1.13 -0.77 -56.79
C GLU A 503 0.41 -0.13 -57.99
N ASN A 504 1.18 0.61 -58.80
CA ASN A 504 1.12 0.77 -60.26
C ASN A 504 1.93 1.98 -60.76
N VAL A 505 3.10 2.27 -60.18
CA VAL A 505 4.05 3.16 -60.86
C VAL A 505 4.94 2.33 -61.78
N THR A 506 4.34 1.79 -62.85
CA THR A 506 5.11 1.37 -64.01
C THR A 506 5.87 2.59 -64.51
N ILE A 507 7.20 2.46 -64.54
CA ILE A 507 8.14 3.37 -65.18
C ILE A 507 7.65 3.60 -66.61
N ASP A 508 6.95 4.72 -66.84
CA ASP A 508 6.90 5.34 -68.15
C ASP A 508 7.49 6.74 -68.04
N ASP A 509 8.48 6.88 -68.90
CA ASP A 509 9.24 8.07 -69.21
C ASP A 509 8.25 9.22 -69.48
N GLN A 510 8.24 10.26 -68.63
CA GLN A 510 8.34 11.69 -69.00
C GLN A 510 7.96 12.63 -67.82
N SER A 511 8.92 13.51 -67.49
CA SER A 511 8.80 14.84 -66.86
C SER A 511 8.79 14.99 -65.32
N ASN A 512 10.00 15.31 -64.82
CA ASN A 512 10.30 16.21 -63.68
C ASN A 512 9.26 17.30 -63.40
N GLN A 513 8.75 17.38 -62.16
CA GLN A 513 8.51 18.66 -61.44
C GLN A 513 8.02 18.43 -59.99
N SER A 514 8.95 18.36 -59.01
CA SER A 514 8.64 18.76 -57.61
C SER A 514 9.85 19.07 -56.70
N ASP A 515 11.10 18.97 -57.18
CA ASP A 515 12.31 19.24 -56.36
C ASP A 515 12.62 20.73 -56.08
N ASN A 516 11.69 21.67 -56.31
CA ASN A 516 11.97 23.12 -56.29
C ASN A 516 11.15 23.93 -55.26
N LEU A 517 10.70 23.33 -54.16
CA LEU A 517 9.92 24.01 -53.12
C LEU A 517 10.60 23.94 -51.73
N LEU A 518 10.89 25.12 -51.17
CA LEU A 518 11.34 25.29 -49.78
C LEU A 518 10.12 25.47 -48.88
N SER A 519 10.04 24.69 -47.79
CA SER A 519 9.02 24.82 -46.75
C SER A 519 9.68 25.04 -45.40
N CYS A 520 9.23 26.06 -44.67
CA CYS A 520 9.77 26.44 -43.38
C CYS A 520 8.67 26.79 -42.37
N THR A 521 8.91 26.45 -41.10
CA THR A 521 8.14 26.86 -39.94
C THR A 521 8.99 27.78 -39.06
N ILE A 522 8.45 28.93 -38.68
CA ILE A 522 9.06 29.85 -37.71
C ILE A 522 8.08 30.08 -36.55
N ILE A 523 8.56 30.01 -35.32
CA ILE A 523 7.77 30.18 -34.10
C ILE A 523 8.41 31.26 -33.23
N CYS A 524 7.61 32.24 -32.79
CA CYS A 524 7.98 33.26 -31.82
C CYS A 524 7.31 32.99 -30.47
N PRO A 525 7.90 33.46 -29.35
CA PRO A 525 7.29 33.38 -28.04
C PRO A 525 6.02 34.25 -27.94
N VAL A 526 5.14 33.90 -27.00
CA VAL A 526 3.87 34.59 -26.76
C VAL A 526 4.07 36.10 -26.62
N GLY A 527 3.30 36.87 -27.40
CA GLY A 527 3.39 38.35 -27.44
C GLY A 527 4.23 38.91 -28.59
N TYR A 528 4.91 38.06 -29.38
CA TYR A 528 5.61 38.45 -30.61
C TYR A 528 4.97 37.75 -31.82
N THR A 529 4.93 38.44 -32.95
CA THR A 529 4.50 37.89 -34.24
C THR A 529 5.69 37.69 -35.16
N VAL A 530 5.63 36.61 -35.96
CA VAL A 530 6.65 36.32 -36.97
C VAL A 530 6.46 37.26 -38.16
N HIS A 531 7.54 37.92 -38.55
CA HIS A 531 7.60 38.69 -39.78
C HIS A 531 8.74 38.17 -40.66
N ILE A 532 8.46 37.93 -41.95
CA ILE A 532 9.43 37.48 -42.93
C ILE A 532 9.44 38.36 -44.20
N TRP A 533 10.60 38.46 -44.84
CA TRP A 533 10.77 39.11 -46.15
C TRP A 533 11.69 38.30 -47.05
N TYR A 534 11.28 38.14 -48.31
CA TYR A 534 12.07 37.52 -49.35
C TYR A 534 11.64 38.09 -50.71
N GLY A 535 12.56 38.11 -51.68
CA GLY A 535 12.26 38.61 -53.03
C GLY A 535 11.75 40.07 -53.06
N SER A 536 10.64 40.28 -53.77
CA SER A 536 9.93 41.57 -53.95
C SER A 536 8.61 41.67 -53.14
N SER A 537 8.32 40.67 -52.34
CA SER A 537 7.06 40.47 -51.62
C SER A 537 7.22 40.96 -50.17
N GLY A 538 6.55 42.05 -49.81
CA GLY A 538 6.57 42.60 -48.46
C GLY A 538 5.49 41.98 -47.56
N ASN A 539 5.91 41.52 -46.37
CA ASN A 539 5.12 41.07 -45.22
C ASN A 539 4.19 39.87 -45.45
N LEU A 540 4.65 38.69 -45.03
CA LEU A 540 3.76 37.62 -44.58
C LEU A 540 3.73 37.57 -43.04
N SER A 541 2.52 37.76 -42.51
CA SER A 541 1.97 37.21 -41.25
C SER A 541 1.77 38.11 -40.02
N GLN A 542 0.71 37.76 -39.27
CA GLN A 542 0.23 38.28 -37.98
C GLN A 542 -0.02 37.12 -36.99
N PHE A 543 0.87 36.13 -36.90
CA PHE A 543 0.70 34.96 -36.02
C PHE A 543 1.98 34.62 -35.25
N GLU A 544 1.84 33.95 -34.10
CA GLU A 544 2.95 33.48 -33.24
C GLU A 544 3.69 32.28 -33.87
N ARG A 545 3.04 31.54 -34.78
CA ARG A 545 3.61 30.48 -35.62
C ARG A 545 3.28 30.75 -37.08
N LEU A 546 4.29 30.72 -37.94
CA LEU A 546 4.16 30.89 -39.38
C LEU A 546 4.74 29.67 -40.11
N VAL A 547 3.96 29.10 -41.03
CA VAL A 547 4.42 28.12 -42.01
C VAL A 547 4.38 28.79 -43.38
N PHE A 548 5.47 28.73 -44.13
CA PHE A 548 5.53 29.29 -45.47
C PHE A 548 6.22 28.34 -46.46
N ASP A 549 5.71 28.35 -47.69
CA ASP A 549 6.26 27.62 -48.83
C ASP A 549 6.70 28.62 -49.90
N ILE A 550 7.92 28.46 -50.41
CA ILE A 550 8.51 29.34 -51.42
C ILE A 550 9.23 28.51 -52.48
N SER A 551 9.00 28.84 -53.75
CA SER A 551 9.74 28.20 -54.84
C SER A 551 11.21 28.65 -54.84
N PHE A 552 12.13 27.78 -55.27
CA PHE A 552 13.55 28.18 -55.40
C PHE A 552 13.72 29.37 -56.35
N GLU A 553 12.89 29.47 -57.40
CA GLU A 553 12.90 30.62 -58.32
C GLU A 553 12.57 31.94 -57.59
N GLU A 554 11.58 31.93 -56.71
CA GLU A 554 11.17 33.11 -55.93
C GLU A 554 12.17 33.46 -54.83
N LEU A 555 12.74 32.46 -54.16
CA LEU A 555 13.83 32.62 -53.19
C LEU A 555 15.07 33.25 -53.82
N CYS A 556 15.38 32.86 -55.07
CA CYS A 556 16.58 33.29 -55.77
C CYS A 556 16.46 34.65 -56.47
N GLN A 557 15.31 35.34 -56.43
CA GLN A 557 15.13 36.65 -57.08
C GLN A 557 16.13 37.73 -56.64
N ARG A 558 16.76 37.57 -55.47
CA ARG A 558 17.79 38.48 -54.92
C ARG A 558 19.24 37.97 -55.14
N GLY A 559 19.41 36.96 -55.99
CA GLY A 559 20.72 36.42 -56.41
C GLY A 559 21.39 35.50 -55.41
N ARG A 560 20.77 35.21 -54.25
CA ARG A 560 21.23 34.27 -53.22
C ARG A 560 20.02 33.68 -52.47
N PRO A 561 20.09 32.45 -51.94
CA PRO A 561 18.96 31.78 -51.31
C PRO A 561 18.89 32.11 -49.82
N TRP A 562 18.19 33.19 -49.47
CA TRP A 562 18.04 33.60 -48.07
C TRP A 562 16.73 34.36 -47.82
N VAL A 563 16.32 34.38 -46.54
CA VAL A 563 15.08 35.01 -46.06
C VAL A 563 15.40 35.89 -44.84
N ASP A 564 14.90 37.12 -44.81
CA ASP A 564 14.91 37.97 -43.61
C ASP A 564 13.77 37.57 -42.67
N TYR A 565 14.00 37.62 -41.36
CA TYR A 565 12.96 37.39 -40.37
C TYR A 565 13.17 38.18 -39.07
N ASN A 566 12.08 38.40 -38.33
CA ASN A 566 12.08 38.90 -36.96
C ASN A 566 10.87 38.39 -36.17
N CYS A 567 11.05 38.22 -34.86
CA CYS A 567 9.94 38.27 -33.90
C CYS A 567 9.77 39.72 -33.45
N ALA A 568 8.61 40.32 -33.73
CA ALA A 568 8.32 41.69 -33.31
C ALA A 568 6.96 41.78 -32.63
N ASN A 569 6.79 42.75 -31.73
CA ASN A 569 5.49 43.06 -31.19
C ASN A 569 4.64 43.85 -32.21
N ALA A 570 3.33 43.97 -31.95
CA ALA A 570 2.36 44.51 -32.90
C ALA A 570 2.65 45.96 -33.39
N ASP A 571 3.37 46.76 -32.60
CA ASP A 571 3.73 48.16 -32.92
C ASP A 571 5.21 48.33 -33.32
N TRP A 572 5.96 47.24 -33.46
CA TRP A 572 7.39 47.22 -33.82
C TRP A 572 8.30 48.02 -32.88
N SER A 573 7.83 48.30 -31.66
CA SER A 573 8.63 48.95 -30.63
C SER A 573 9.69 48.04 -30.03
N ASP A 574 9.51 46.72 -30.16
CA ASP A 574 10.44 45.70 -29.72
C ASP A 574 10.50 44.56 -30.77
N PHE A 575 11.71 44.25 -31.23
CA PHE A 575 11.96 43.17 -32.18
C PHE A 575 13.31 42.51 -31.91
N ASP A 576 13.34 41.18 -31.97
CA ASP A 576 14.55 40.39 -31.76
C ASP A 576 14.46 39.06 -32.54
N TYR A 577 15.35 38.88 -33.51
CA TYR A 577 15.44 37.66 -34.33
C TYR A 577 15.91 36.44 -33.52
N ALA A 578 16.64 36.65 -32.41
CA ALA A 578 17.18 35.57 -31.60
C ALA A 578 16.10 34.82 -30.81
N LEU A 579 14.88 35.35 -30.75
CA LEU A 579 13.75 34.72 -30.07
C LEU A 579 13.07 33.61 -30.88
N ALA A 580 13.36 33.50 -32.19
CA ALA A 580 12.66 32.57 -33.06
C ALA A 580 13.22 31.13 -32.98
N SER A 581 12.32 30.15 -33.02
CA SER A 581 12.63 28.76 -33.36
C SER A 581 12.28 28.51 -34.82
N ILE A 582 13.17 27.88 -35.58
CA ILE A 582 13.09 27.74 -37.05
C ILE A 582 13.31 26.27 -37.43
N GLU A 583 12.45 25.75 -38.29
CA GLU A 583 12.58 24.42 -38.92
C GLU A 583 12.30 24.54 -40.41
N CYS A 584 13.12 23.92 -41.25
CA CYS A 584 12.95 23.95 -42.70
C CYS A 584 13.22 22.56 -43.31
N ASN A 585 12.58 22.28 -44.45
CA ASN A 585 12.81 21.05 -45.22
C ASN A 585 14.16 21.03 -45.99
N ASN A 586 15.00 22.05 -45.79
CA ASN A 586 16.34 22.19 -46.36
C ASN A 586 17.33 22.58 -45.26
N LEU A 587 18.59 22.16 -45.41
CA LEU A 587 19.67 22.56 -44.51
C LEU A 587 19.87 24.08 -44.56
N PHE A 588 19.93 24.70 -43.38
CA PHE A 588 20.06 26.14 -43.24
C PHE A 588 21.01 26.55 -42.11
N GLU A 589 21.59 27.74 -42.26
CA GLU A 589 22.21 28.51 -41.17
C GLU A 589 21.29 29.69 -40.84
N SER A 590 21.15 30.08 -39.57
CA SER A 590 20.41 31.29 -39.19
C SER A 590 21.21 32.13 -38.20
N GLY A 591 20.99 33.44 -38.22
CA GLY A 591 21.67 34.36 -37.32
C GLY A 591 21.51 35.82 -37.73
N GLN A 592 22.35 36.68 -37.16
CA GLN A 592 22.34 38.11 -37.47
C GLN A 592 22.57 38.36 -38.97
N GLY A 593 21.73 39.21 -39.58
CA GLY A 593 21.78 39.49 -41.02
C GLY A 593 23.18 39.85 -41.53
N ARG A 594 23.64 39.13 -42.56
CA ARG A 594 24.96 39.27 -43.19
C ARG A 594 24.87 40.00 -44.54
N ILE A 595 23.67 40.11 -45.14
CA ILE A 595 23.43 40.63 -46.48
C ILE A 595 22.72 42.00 -46.45
N ASP A 596 21.67 42.19 -45.63
CA ASP A 596 21.07 43.50 -45.31
C ASP A 596 21.05 43.68 -43.79
N TYR A 597 21.76 44.69 -43.28
CA TYR A 597 21.93 44.87 -41.84
C TYR A 597 21.03 46.00 -41.34
N ARG A 598 19.82 45.65 -40.89
CA ARG A 598 18.88 46.58 -40.24
C ARG A 598 18.37 46.13 -38.88
N GLY A 599 19.08 45.19 -38.26
CA GLY A 599 18.69 44.59 -36.97
C GLY A 599 17.83 43.32 -37.12
N GLU A 600 17.61 42.86 -38.35
CA GLU A 600 16.92 41.62 -38.67
C GLU A 600 17.84 40.39 -38.66
N GLY A 601 17.22 39.21 -38.47
CA GLY A 601 17.89 37.93 -38.66
C GLY A 601 17.75 37.45 -40.09
N GLU A 602 18.71 36.67 -40.56
CA GLU A 602 18.68 36.03 -41.88
C GLU A 602 18.75 34.51 -41.72
N ILE A 603 18.06 33.81 -42.62
CA ILE A 603 18.14 32.35 -42.83
C ILE A 603 18.82 32.12 -44.18
N TRP A 604 19.92 31.37 -44.21
CA TRP A 604 20.67 31.04 -45.44
C TRP A 604 20.58 29.55 -45.74
N PHE A 605 20.28 29.20 -46.99
CA PHE A 605 20.14 27.80 -47.41
C PHE A 605 21.36 27.36 -48.22
N GLU A 606 22.22 26.54 -47.63
CA GLU A 606 23.50 26.16 -48.23
C GLU A 606 23.36 25.17 -49.39
N THR A 607 22.28 24.38 -49.39
CA THR A 607 22.03 23.35 -50.40
C THR A 607 21.32 23.86 -51.66
N ILE A 608 20.79 25.09 -51.62
CA ILE A 608 20.08 25.70 -52.75
C ILE A 608 21.08 26.52 -53.58
N ASN A 609 21.11 26.31 -54.90
CA ASN A 609 22.00 27.07 -55.79
C ASN A 609 21.21 28.07 -56.64
N CYS A 610 21.35 29.37 -56.34
CA CYS A 610 20.68 30.45 -57.09
C CYS A 610 21.43 30.91 -58.35
N PHE A 611 22.58 30.32 -58.67
CA PHE A 611 23.32 30.64 -59.88
C PHE A 611 23.04 29.59 -60.97
N ASN A 612 22.24 30.00 -61.96
CA ASN A 612 22.33 29.50 -63.33
C ASN A 612 22.49 30.68 -64.28
#